data_AF-R8VVD9-F1
#
_entry.id   AF-R8VVD9-F1
#
_cell.length_a   1.000
_cell.length_b   1.000
_cell.length_c   1.000
_cell.angle_alpha   90.00
_cell.angle_beta   90.00
_cell.angle_gamma   90.00
#
_symmetry.space_group_name_H-M   'P 1'
#
loop_
_entity.id
_entity.type
_entity.pdbx_description
1 polymer ?
#
loop_
_entity_poly.entity_id
_entity_poly.type
_entity_poly.pdbx_seq_one_letter_code
_entity_poly.pdbx_strand_id
1 'polypeptide(L)'
;MNHNFSPAMLGEGWNMLKHAERDQYFLVAPETQHQDMRLVLIEIMTQLLAGKHIAMLAQSHTANSLGALRALSPETRILKRGNETALFAELGDVPSAEMLCALPRTGAFRLRFAGFDGSVPGELIFSGLIENECPADIVLDCTYLAGRPALGITLAPEQMEEDTLVDLVRHAVADHGAALRIDFAS
;
A
#
# COMPACT_ATOMS: atom_id res chain seq x y z
N MET A 1 1.30 -8.70 -17.87
CA MET A 1 2.62 -9.34 -17.79
C MET A 1 3.06 -9.30 -16.34
N ASN A 2 3.31 -10.46 -15.73
CA ASN A 2 3.85 -10.56 -14.36
C ASN A 2 5.37 -10.52 -14.46
N HIS A 3 5.97 -9.37 -14.15
CA HIS A 3 7.40 -9.34 -13.89
C HIS A 3 7.62 -9.97 -12.52
N ASN A 4 7.98 -11.25 -12.54
CA ASN A 4 8.37 -11.97 -11.34
C ASN A 4 9.70 -11.40 -10.86
N PHE A 5 9.66 -10.58 -9.82
CA PHE A 5 10.84 -10.25 -9.04
C PHE A 5 11.46 -11.57 -8.57
N SER A 6 12.66 -11.87 -9.05
CA SER A 6 13.30 -13.14 -8.74
C SER A 6 13.73 -13.16 -7.27
N PRO A 7 13.62 -14.30 -6.55
CA PRO A 7 14.14 -14.42 -5.20
C PRO A 7 15.62 -14.04 -5.09
N ALA A 8 16.41 -14.21 -6.16
CA ALA A 8 17.82 -13.86 -6.20
C ALA A 8 18.10 -12.35 -6.06
N MET A 9 17.14 -11.48 -6.36
CA MET A 9 17.31 -10.03 -6.17
C MET A 9 17.05 -9.60 -4.73
N LEU A 10 16.37 -10.42 -3.93
CA LEU A 10 15.91 -10.06 -2.60
C LEU A 10 16.93 -10.49 -1.53
N GLY A 11 17.49 -9.52 -0.79
CA GLY A 11 18.37 -9.81 0.35
C GLY A 11 17.62 -10.15 1.65
N GLU A 12 18.36 -10.55 2.68
CA GLU A 12 17.85 -10.90 4.02
C GLU A 12 17.22 -9.71 4.79
N GLY A 13 17.57 -8.47 4.40
CA GLY A 13 17.07 -7.23 5.00
C GLY A 13 15.88 -6.61 4.28
N TRP A 14 15.56 -5.35 4.62
CA TRP A 14 14.59 -4.56 3.86
C TRP A 14 15.11 -4.30 2.45
N ASN A 15 14.24 -4.47 1.45
CA ASN A 15 14.59 -4.20 0.05
C ASN A 15 13.59 -3.20 -0.53
N MET A 16 14.06 -2.12 -1.15
CA MET A 16 13.24 -1.23 -1.95
C MET A 16 13.57 -1.41 -3.43
N LEU A 17 12.56 -1.71 -4.25
CA LEU A 17 12.70 -2.00 -5.68
C LEU A 17 11.94 -0.97 -6.51
N LYS A 18 12.55 -0.37 -7.54
CA LYS A 18 11.84 0.48 -8.50
C LYS A 18 11.39 -0.33 -9.72
N HIS A 19 10.11 -0.24 -10.09
CA HIS A 19 9.56 -0.84 -11.30
C HIS A 19 9.72 0.11 -12.49
N ALA A 20 10.61 -0.23 -13.43
CA ALA A 20 11.01 0.62 -14.54
C ALA A 20 9.86 1.16 -15.42
N GLU A 21 8.78 0.38 -15.60
CA GLU A 21 7.68 0.76 -16.51
C GLU A 21 6.45 1.38 -15.82
N ARG A 22 6.39 1.41 -14.49
CA ARG A 22 5.15 1.73 -13.76
C ARG A 22 5.29 2.87 -12.74
N ASP A 23 6.46 3.50 -12.69
CA ASP A 23 6.80 4.52 -11.68
C ASP A 23 6.32 4.14 -10.28
N GLN A 24 6.55 2.86 -9.94
CA GLN A 24 6.11 2.25 -8.70
C GLN A 24 7.31 1.65 -7.98
N TYR A 25 7.43 1.95 -6.69
CA TYR A 25 8.40 1.34 -5.80
C TYR A 25 7.74 0.20 -5.03
N PHE A 26 8.51 -0.82 -4.68
CA PHE A 26 8.09 -1.89 -3.79
C PHE A 26 9.04 -1.93 -2.61
N LEU A 27 8.54 -1.58 -1.43
CA LEU A 27 9.23 -1.82 -0.17
C LEU A 27 8.87 -3.21 0.33
N VAL A 28 9.84 -4.12 0.33
CA VAL A 28 9.67 -5.52 0.70
C VAL A 28 10.27 -5.77 2.08
N ALA A 29 9.45 -6.33 2.97
CA ALA A 29 9.87 -6.72 4.31
C ALA A 29 10.99 -7.76 4.29
N PRO A 30 11.88 -7.76 5.32
CA PRO A 30 12.85 -8.82 5.51
C PRO A 30 12.15 -10.16 5.77
N GLU A 31 12.88 -11.24 5.54
CA GLU A 31 12.37 -12.61 5.77
C GLU A 31 12.29 -12.97 7.27
N THR A 32 12.93 -12.18 8.13
CA THR A 32 13.06 -12.45 9.56
C THR A 32 11.72 -12.53 10.29
N GLN A 33 11.54 -13.62 11.05
CA GLN A 33 10.27 -13.98 11.71
C GLN A 33 10.13 -13.49 13.16
N HIS A 34 11.08 -12.70 13.69
CA HIS A 34 11.08 -12.32 15.11
C HIS A 34 10.02 -11.25 15.47
N GLN A 35 9.52 -10.49 14.50
CA GLN A 35 8.45 -9.51 14.66
C GLN A 35 7.55 -9.54 13.42
N ASP A 36 6.26 -9.22 13.60
CA ASP A 36 5.33 -9.08 12.48
C ASP A 36 5.69 -7.83 11.66
N MET A 37 6.45 -8.03 10.57
CA MET A 37 6.95 -6.94 9.71
C MET A 37 5.85 -6.08 9.07
N ARG A 38 4.59 -6.55 9.11
CA ARG A 38 3.43 -5.73 8.71
C ARG A 38 3.32 -4.48 9.58
N LEU A 39 3.67 -4.56 10.87
CA LEU A 39 3.63 -3.41 11.78
C LEU A 39 4.52 -2.27 11.27
N VAL A 40 5.75 -2.60 10.86
CA VAL A 40 6.69 -1.63 10.30
C VAL A 40 6.18 -1.05 8.98
N LEU A 41 5.67 -1.90 8.07
CA LEU A 41 5.07 -1.43 6.83
C LEU A 41 3.88 -0.49 7.06
N ILE A 42 3.05 -0.77 8.07
CA ILE A 42 1.91 0.07 8.42
C ILE A 42 2.37 1.40 9.03
N GLU A 43 3.43 1.40 9.83
CA GLU A 43 4.01 2.63 10.38
C GLU A 43 4.56 3.52 9.27
N ILE A 44 5.30 2.94 8.32
CA ILE A 44 5.77 3.62 7.11
C ILE A 44 4.59 4.19 6.31
N MET A 45 3.57 3.37 6.08
CA MET A 45 2.33 3.81 5.40
C MET A 45 1.67 4.99 6.13
N THR A 46 1.65 4.95 7.46
CA THR A 46 1.08 6.01 8.30
C THR A 46 1.86 7.31 8.16
N GLN A 47 3.19 7.25 8.16
CA GLN A 47 4.04 8.43 7.96
C GLN A 47 3.86 9.01 6.55
N LEU A 48 3.79 8.17 5.52
CA LEU A 48 3.63 8.59 4.13
C LEU A 48 2.25 9.22 3.84
N LEU A 49 1.22 8.85 4.61
CA LEU A 49 -0.14 9.40 4.49
C LEU A 49 -0.42 10.52 5.51
N ALA A 50 0.55 10.90 6.33
CA ALA A 50 0.34 11.89 7.39
C ALA A 50 -0.11 13.24 6.79
N GLY A 51 -1.22 13.78 7.33
CA GLY A 51 -1.79 15.06 6.89
C GLY A 51 -2.52 15.03 5.54
N LYS A 52 -2.61 13.87 4.88
CA LYS A 52 -3.34 13.70 3.62
C LYS A 52 -4.82 13.46 3.87
N HIS A 53 -5.67 13.83 2.91
CA HIS A 53 -6.99 13.22 2.79
C HIS A 53 -6.83 11.80 2.27
N ILE A 54 -7.43 10.80 2.94
CA ILE A 54 -7.17 9.38 2.66
C ILE A 54 -8.42 8.71 2.12
N ALA A 55 -8.26 8.01 1.01
CA ALA A 55 -9.25 7.08 0.50
C ALA A 55 -8.71 5.65 0.50
N MET A 56 -9.59 4.70 0.78
CA MET A 56 -9.30 3.28 0.81
C MET A 56 -10.12 2.57 -0.26
N LEU A 57 -9.47 1.69 -1.02
CA LEU A 57 -10.11 0.75 -1.92
C LEU A 57 -9.65 -0.67 -1.57
N ALA A 58 -10.61 -1.55 -1.35
CA ALA A 58 -10.35 -2.98 -1.23
C ALA A 58 -11.09 -3.76 -2.30
N GLN A 59 -10.43 -4.71 -2.95
CA GLN A 59 -11.00 -5.51 -4.03
C GLN A 59 -10.87 -7.00 -3.73
N SER A 60 -11.93 -7.76 -4.00
CA SER A 60 -11.95 -9.20 -3.83
C SER A 60 -12.73 -9.91 -4.93
N HIS A 61 -12.25 -11.08 -5.33
CA HIS A 61 -12.99 -12.02 -6.18
C HIS A 61 -13.82 -13.03 -5.37
N THR A 62 -13.70 -13.01 -4.03
CA THR A 62 -14.41 -13.93 -3.14
C THR A 62 -15.61 -13.22 -2.51
N ALA A 63 -16.76 -13.87 -2.52
CA ALA A 63 -17.96 -13.33 -1.90
C ALA A 63 -17.74 -13.17 -0.38
N ASN A 64 -18.21 -12.05 0.18
CA ASN A 64 -18.22 -11.72 1.62
C ASN A 64 -16.84 -11.56 2.30
N SER A 65 -15.73 -11.64 1.59
CA SER A 65 -14.37 -11.47 2.15
C SER A 65 -14.08 -10.05 2.67
N LEU A 66 -14.75 -9.05 2.09
CA LEU A 66 -14.58 -7.64 2.45
C LEU A 66 -15.32 -7.25 3.74
N GLY A 67 -16.09 -8.16 4.33
CA GLY A 67 -16.86 -7.88 5.56
C GLY A 67 -15.97 -7.44 6.73
N ALA A 68 -14.76 -7.99 6.83
CA ALA A 68 -13.78 -7.62 7.87
C ALA A 68 -13.34 -6.14 7.79
N LEU A 69 -13.41 -5.52 6.60
CA LEU A 69 -12.96 -4.15 6.37
C LEU A 69 -13.99 -3.10 6.79
N ARG A 70 -15.23 -3.50 7.09
CA ARG A 70 -16.25 -2.59 7.65
C ARG A 70 -15.87 -2.03 9.02
N ALA A 71 -14.91 -2.64 9.71
CA ALA A 71 -14.36 -2.10 10.95
C ALA A 71 -13.43 -0.89 10.71
N LEU A 72 -12.88 -0.74 9.51
CA LEU A 72 -11.93 0.34 9.18
C LEU A 72 -12.64 1.66 8.85
N SER A 73 -13.86 1.60 8.35
CA SER A 73 -14.70 2.78 8.16
C SER A 73 -16.18 2.39 8.28
N PRO A 74 -17.01 3.19 8.97
CA PRO A 74 -18.45 2.99 9.00
C PRO A 74 -19.13 3.40 7.68
N GLU A 75 -18.51 4.29 6.88
CA GLU A 75 -19.07 4.84 5.65
C GLU A 75 -18.52 4.15 4.40
N THR A 76 -18.74 2.84 4.30
CA THR A 76 -18.26 2.05 3.15
C THR A 76 -19.28 2.00 2.02
N ARG A 77 -18.84 2.31 0.80
CA ARG A 77 -19.58 2.02 -0.44
C ARG A 77 -19.12 0.69 -1.00
N ILE A 78 -20.03 -0.26 -1.20
CA ILE A 78 -19.73 -1.56 -1.81
C ILE A 78 -20.21 -1.56 -3.25
N LEU A 79 -19.35 -1.95 -4.18
CA LEU A 79 -19.71 -2.12 -5.58
C LEU A 79 -19.38 -3.53 -6.04
N LYS A 80 -20.25 -4.07 -6.88
CA LYS A 80 -20.07 -5.37 -7.50
C LYS A 80 -19.93 -5.18 -9.01
N ARG A 81 -18.79 -5.59 -9.57
CA ARG A 81 -18.48 -5.54 -11.00
C ARG A 81 -18.18 -6.95 -11.49
N GLY A 82 -19.19 -7.62 -12.07
CA GLY A 82 -19.07 -9.02 -12.47
C GLY A 82 -18.78 -9.92 -11.26
N ASN A 83 -17.64 -10.61 -11.29
CA ASN A 83 -17.17 -11.49 -10.20
C ASN A 83 -16.34 -10.75 -9.13
N GLU A 84 -16.02 -9.47 -9.36
CA GLU A 84 -15.28 -8.64 -8.41
C GLU A 84 -16.24 -7.86 -7.51
N THR A 85 -15.89 -7.80 -6.23
CA THR A 85 -16.49 -6.89 -5.26
C THR A 85 -15.41 -5.89 -4.84
N ALA A 86 -15.76 -4.61 -4.84
CA ALA A 86 -14.94 -3.54 -4.34
C ALA A 86 -15.61 -2.89 -3.13
N LEU A 87 -14.83 -2.50 -2.14
CA LEU A 87 -15.24 -1.70 -1.00
C LEU A 87 -14.40 -0.43 -1.01
N PHE A 88 -15.09 0.70 -1.09
CA PHE A 88 -14.50 2.03 -1.06
C PHE A 88 -14.90 2.73 0.23
N ALA A 89 -13.97 3.48 0.81
CA ALA A 89 -14.25 4.38 1.93
C ALA A 89 -13.30 5.59 1.89
N GLU A 90 -13.84 6.76 2.21
CA GLU A 90 -13.03 7.89 2.66
C GLU A 90 -12.75 7.72 4.15
N LEU A 91 -11.51 7.97 4.56
CA LEU A 91 -11.05 7.75 5.93
C LEU A 91 -10.74 9.09 6.60
N GLY A 92 -11.15 9.23 7.86
CA GLY A 92 -10.76 10.38 8.68
C GLY A 92 -9.28 10.34 9.05
N ASP A 93 -8.72 9.15 9.24
CA ASP A 93 -7.32 8.90 9.63
C ASP A 93 -6.83 7.57 9.04
N VAL A 94 -5.51 7.36 9.05
CA VAL A 94 -4.91 6.06 8.70
C VAL A 94 -5.34 5.01 9.73
N PRO A 95 -5.84 3.82 9.31
CA PRO A 95 -6.22 2.78 10.26
C PRO A 95 -5.02 2.29 11.08
N SER A 96 -5.25 1.96 12.36
CA SER A 96 -4.16 1.55 13.25
C SER A 96 -3.51 0.23 12.83
N ALA A 97 -2.26 0.04 13.25
CA ALA A 97 -1.52 -1.19 12.98
C ALA A 97 -2.23 -2.44 13.54
N GLU A 98 -2.88 -2.32 14.68
CA GLU A 98 -3.69 -3.38 15.29
C GLU A 98 -4.87 -3.77 14.40
N MET A 99 -5.62 -2.78 13.89
CA MET A 99 -6.76 -3.01 12.99
C MET A 99 -6.34 -3.68 11.69
N LEU A 100 -5.27 -3.19 11.06
CA LEU A 100 -4.76 -3.75 9.81
C LEU A 100 -4.12 -5.13 10.01
N CYS A 101 -3.42 -5.36 11.13
CA CYS A 101 -2.86 -6.68 11.43
C CYS A 101 -3.91 -7.74 11.77
N ALA A 102 -5.09 -7.34 12.26
CA ALA A 102 -6.23 -8.21 12.53
C ALA A 102 -6.95 -8.67 11.25
N LEU A 103 -6.69 -8.03 10.11
CA LEU A 103 -7.27 -8.43 8.84
C LEU A 103 -6.84 -9.84 8.40
N PRO A 104 -7.72 -10.62 7.74
CA PRO A 104 -7.39 -11.95 7.26
C PRO A 104 -6.15 -11.97 6.35
N ARG A 105 -5.19 -12.84 6.66
CA ARG A 105 -3.95 -13.04 5.89
C ARG A 105 -4.13 -13.89 4.63
N THR A 106 -5.37 -14.14 4.22
CA THR A 106 -5.72 -15.18 3.24
C THR A 106 -5.50 -14.75 1.79
N GLY A 107 -4.96 -13.55 1.54
CA GLY A 107 -4.89 -12.97 0.20
C GLY A 107 -6.27 -12.80 -0.45
N ALA A 108 -7.34 -12.86 0.35
CA ALA A 108 -8.71 -12.85 -0.14
C ALA A 108 -9.10 -11.50 -0.75
N PHE A 109 -8.40 -10.43 -0.41
CA PHE A 109 -8.59 -9.11 -0.99
C PHE A 109 -7.27 -8.37 -1.12
N ARG A 110 -7.21 -7.47 -2.11
CA ARG A 110 -6.16 -6.45 -2.24
C ARG A 110 -6.63 -5.20 -1.52
N LEU A 111 -5.74 -4.54 -0.79
CA LEU A 111 -6.03 -3.30 -0.07
C LEU A 111 -5.11 -2.19 -0.59
N ARG A 112 -5.71 -1.05 -0.91
CA ARG A 112 -5.03 0.14 -1.43
C ARG A 112 -5.49 1.37 -0.67
N PHE A 113 -4.54 2.27 -0.42
CA PHE A 113 -4.79 3.61 0.10
C PHE A 113 -4.33 4.66 -0.91
N ALA A 114 -5.04 5.76 -1.02
CA ALA A 114 -4.66 6.93 -1.79
C ALA A 114 -4.67 8.16 -0.89
N GLY A 115 -3.60 8.94 -0.93
CA GLY A 115 -3.44 10.21 -0.21
C GLY A 115 -3.52 11.39 -1.16
N PHE A 116 -4.23 12.45 -0.74
CA PHE A 116 -4.40 13.70 -1.49
C PHE A 116 -4.06 14.93 -0.64
N ASP A 117 -3.36 15.89 -1.23
CA ASP A 117 -3.12 17.23 -0.71
C ASP A 117 -4.36 18.08 -0.97
N GLY A 118 -5.30 17.98 -0.03
CA GLY A 118 -6.53 18.76 -0.03
C GLY A 118 -7.77 17.94 -0.37
N SER A 119 -8.90 18.64 -0.44
CA SER A 119 -10.20 18.02 -0.70
C SER A 119 -10.36 17.70 -2.18
N VAL A 120 -10.45 16.42 -2.51
CA VAL A 120 -10.79 15.94 -3.85
C VAL A 120 -12.23 15.42 -3.83
N PRO A 121 -13.07 15.73 -4.84
CA PRO A 121 -14.43 15.18 -4.91
C PRO A 121 -14.41 13.65 -4.86
N GLY A 122 -15.16 13.06 -3.92
CA GLY A 122 -15.17 11.61 -3.69
C GLY A 122 -15.52 10.77 -4.94
N GLU A 123 -16.27 11.33 -5.89
CA GLU A 123 -16.56 10.68 -7.18
C GLU A 123 -15.32 10.50 -8.06
N LEU A 124 -14.42 11.49 -8.09
CA LEU A 124 -13.16 11.43 -8.85
C LEU A 124 -12.15 10.49 -8.20
N ILE A 125 -12.08 10.51 -6.87
CA ILE A 125 -11.28 9.56 -6.09
C ILE A 125 -11.73 8.14 -6.42
N PHE A 126 -13.05 7.92 -6.41
CA PHE A 126 -13.64 6.61 -6.61
C PHE A 126 -13.42 6.07 -8.03
N SER A 127 -13.70 6.86 -9.07
CA SER A 127 -13.49 6.43 -10.47
C SER A 127 -12.02 6.18 -10.75
N GLY A 128 -11.14 7.09 -10.32
CA GLY A 128 -9.71 6.97 -10.54
C GLY A 128 -9.09 5.76 -9.84
N LEU A 129 -9.50 5.44 -8.61
CA LEU A 129 -9.00 4.27 -7.89
C LEU A 129 -9.37 2.94 -8.56
N ILE A 130 -10.57 2.85 -9.16
CA ILE A 130 -11.02 1.65 -9.88
C ILE A 130 -10.29 1.50 -11.21
N GLU A 131 -10.04 2.61 -11.91
CA GLU A 131 -9.45 2.60 -13.25
C GLU A 131 -7.90 2.62 -13.21
N ASN A 132 -7.31 2.76 -12.02
CA ASN A 132 -5.89 3.02 -11.79
C ASN A 132 -5.40 4.35 -12.40
N GLU A 133 -6.30 5.31 -12.54
CA GLU A 133 -6.03 6.68 -13.01
C GLU A 133 -6.34 7.70 -11.90
N CYS A 134 -6.10 7.30 -10.65
CA CYS A 134 -6.39 8.13 -9.49
C CYS A 134 -5.44 9.33 -9.44
N PRO A 135 -5.94 10.58 -9.33
CA PRO A 135 -5.09 11.77 -9.22
C PRO A 135 -4.52 11.94 -7.81
N ALA A 136 -4.18 10.84 -7.14
CA ALA A 136 -3.61 10.86 -5.80
C ALA A 136 -2.13 11.23 -5.87
N ASP A 137 -1.66 11.99 -4.88
CA ASP A 137 -0.23 12.31 -4.78
C ASP A 137 0.57 11.06 -4.46
N ILE A 138 -0.03 10.16 -3.68
CA ILE A 138 0.54 8.89 -3.29
C ILE A 138 -0.52 7.80 -3.29
N VAL A 139 -0.17 6.64 -3.85
CA VAL A 139 -0.97 5.42 -3.79
C VAL A 139 -0.14 4.32 -3.16
N LEU A 140 -0.69 3.71 -2.11
CA LEU A 140 -0.07 2.67 -1.32
C LEU A 140 -0.84 1.36 -1.47
N ASP A 141 -0.18 0.34 -2.04
CA ASP A 141 -0.73 -0.99 -2.26
C ASP A 141 -0.17 -1.98 -1.23
N CYS A 142 -1.01 -2.46 -0.30
CA CYS A 142 -0.64 -3.55 0.59
C CYS A 142 -0.63 -4.87 -0.20
N THR A 143 0.52 -5.50 -0.34
CA THR A 143 0.71 -6.69 -1.19
C THR A 143 1.74 -7.65 -0.63
N TYR A 144 2.03 -8.71 -1.39
CA TYR A 144 3.11 -9.65 -1.13
C TYR A 144 3.98 -9.80 -2.37
N LEU A 145 5.29 -9.88 -2.16
CA LEU A 145 6.29 -10.09 -3.21
C LEU A 145 7.19 -11.24 -2.78
N ALA A 146 7.26 -12.29 -3.60
CA ALA A 146 7.96 -13.54 -3.29
C ALA A 146 7.57 -14.13 -1.91
N GLY A 147 6.29 -14.02 -1.52
CA GLY A 147 5.78 -14.52 -0.24
C GLY A 147 6.06 -13.63 0.97
N ARG A 148 6.79 -12.53 0.80
CA ARG A 148 7.07 -11.54 1.87
C ARG A 148 6.08 -10.37 1.79
N PRO A 149 5.61 -9.83 2.94
CA PRO A 149 4.82 -8.61 2.94
C PRO A 149 5.56 -7.48 2.21
N ALA A 150 4.85 -6.73 1.39
CA ALA A 150 5.40 -5.59 0.67
C ALA A 150 4.39 -4.44 0.58
N LEU A 151 4.92 -3.22 0.49
CA LEU A 151 4.16 -2.01 0.22
C LEU A 151 4.55 -1.49 -1.16
N GLY A 152 3.60 -1.53 -2.10
CA GLY A 152 3.73 -0.84 -3.37
C GLY A 152 3.48 0.66 -3.16
N ILE A 153 4.35 1.52 -3.66
CA ILE A 153 4.31 2.96 -3.49
C ILE A 153 4.36 3.59 -4.88
N THR A 154 3.29 4.24 -5.29
CA THR A 154 3.22 5.04 -6.52
C THR A 154 3.07 6.50 -6.13
N LEU A 155 3.85 7.38 -6.76
CA LEU A 155 3.84 8.81 -6.49
C LEU A 155 3.49 9.58 -7.76
N ALA A 156 2.77 10.69 -7.60
CA ALA A 156 2.67 11.69 -8.65
C ALA A 156 4.04 12.41 -8.77
N PRO A 157 4.70 12.37 -9.94
CA PRO A 157 6.05 12.92 -10.12
C PRO A 157 6.15 14.41 -9.78
N GLU A 158 5.06 15.15 -9.92
CA GLU A 158 4.99 16.58 -9.65
C GLU A 158 4.92 16.92 -8.15
N GLN A 159 4.65 15.93 -7.28
CA GLN A 159 4.37 16.15 -5.86
C GLN A 159 5.51 15.75 -4.93
N MET A 160 6.35 14.78 -5.33
CA MET A 160 7.46 14.31 -4.50
C MET A 160 8.62 13.77 -5.34
N GLU A 161 9.81 14.31 -5.10
CA GLU A 161 11.07 13.81 -5.68
C GLU A 161 11.41 12.42 -5.15
N GLU A 162 11.98 11.56 -6.01
CA GLU A 162 12.36 10.19 -5.68
C GLU A 162 13.31 10.10 -4.48
N ASP A 163 14.29 11.00 -4.39
CA ASP A 163 15.25 11.04 -3.28
C ASP A 163 14.55 11.31 -1.94
N THR A 164 13.50 12.14 -1.94
CA THR A 164 12.73 12.44 -0.74
C THR A 164 11.94 11.22 -0.25
N LEU A 165 11.34 10.46 -1.18
CA LEU A 165 10.67 9.21 -0.84
C LEU A 165 11.67 8.22 -0.22
N VAL A 166 12.80 8.01 -0.89
CA VAL A 166 13.84 7.08 -0.44
C VAL A 166 14.32 7.45 0.95
N ASP A 167 14.53 8.73 1.22
CA ASP A 167 14.95 9.20 2.53
C ASP A 167 13.87 8.99 3.59
N LEU A 168 12.60 9.32 3.31
CA LEU A 168 11.49 9.05 4.24
C LEU A 168 11.40 7.57 4.61
N VAL A 169 11.45 6.69 3.61
CA VAL A 169 11.41 5.24 3.84
C VAL A 169 12.64 4.78 4.62
N ARG A 170 13.83 5.32 4.33
CA ARG A 170 15.06 4.97 5.05
C ARG A 170 14.98 5.38 6.52
N HIS A 171 14.51 6.58 6.83
CA HIS A 171 14.33 7.05 8.20
C HIS A 171 13.36 6.15 8.96
N ALA A 172 12.19 5.88 8.38
CA ALA A 172 11.19 5.04 9.01
C ALA A 172 11.69 3.60 9.25
N VAL A 173 12.45 3.02 8.32
CA VAL A 173 13.09 1.70 8.51
C VAL A 173 14.17 1.75 9.61
N ALA A 174 14.93 2.84 9.68
CA ALA A 174 15.98 3.03 10.69
C ALA A 174 15.43 3.16 12.12
N ASP A 175 14.24 3.77 12.28
CA ASP A 175 13.55 3.86 13.58
C ASP A 175 13.23 2.49 14.17
N HIS A 176 13.15 1.45 13.32
CA HIS A 176 12.99 0.06 13.72
C HIS A 176 14.30 -0.71 13.89
N GLY A 177 15.45 -0.02 13.87
CA GLY A 177 16.77 -0.61 14.07
C GLY A 177 17.26 -1.46 12.90
N ALA A 178 16.68 -1.30 11.70
CA ALA A 178 17.02 -2.07 10.51
C ALA A 178 17.65 -1.20 9.42
N ALA A 179 18.41 -1.83 8.51
CA ALA A 179 19.00 -1.16 7.36
C ALA A 179 18.19 -1.44 6.08
N LEU A 180 17.96 -0.40 5.28
CA LEU A 180 17.32 -0.49 3.97
C LEU A 180 18.35 -0.70 2.86
N ARG A 181 18.21 -1.78 2.09
CA ARG A 181 18.88 -1.95 0.80
C ARG A 181 17.96 -1.48 -0.32
N ILE A 182 18.50 -0.78 -1.31
CA ILE A 182 17.75 -0.28 -2.46
C ILE A 182 18.35 -0.93 -3.71
N ASP A 183 17.52 -1.61 -4.48
CA ASP A 183 17.91 -2.15 -5.77
C ASP A 183 17.03 -1.56 -6.87
N PHE A 184 17.64 -1.23 -8.00
CA PHE A 184 16.92 -0.74 -9.16
C PHE A 184 16.75 -1.89 -10.15
N ALA A 185 15.52 -2.13 -10.61
CA ALA A 185 15.31 -3.09 -11.68
C ALA A 185 15.86 -2.48 -12.98
N SER A 186 16.94 -3.07 -13.49
CA SER A 186 17.57 -2.76 -14.78
C SER A 186 16.89 -3.49 -15.93
#